data_AF-A0A9D9QFN5-F1
#
_entry.id   AF-A0A9D9QFN5-F1
#
_cell.length_a   1.000
_cell.length_b   1.000
_cell.length_c   1.000
_cell.angle_alpha   90.00
_cell.angle_beta   90.00
_cell.angle_gamma   90.00
#
_symmetry.space_group_name_H-M   'P 1'
#
loop_
_entity.id
_entity.type
_entity.pdbx_description
1 polymer ?
#
loop_
_entity_poly.entity_id
_entity_poly.type
_entity_poly.pdbx_seq_one_letter_code
_entity_poly.pdbx_strand_id
1 'polypeptide(L)'
;MKKIYLLSAMAISAFISCQTIETEVPVKEELPKVEMTFSASFDVDEASLADTKVAVSEIDTENNLLKLTWKAGDKIAVFDDKSSGPNEFVANSDGNKVSFTGTVTAGATQFIAIYPYSAAKSVDVATGACEIDFPQNQHAVAGSFDPEALVTVGSATAENPSIRFRLLGSLLSFSVHIDDVVFVEFSGSRPMSGNVTFSNAVEATGPTSVATGTPNYESVTLSNADGSPLKKGETYYVSVRHTGSNSQEGFTAKLITADAKVASRTGSSNLQIARKTLYPLGKFTSSNVTFAYDRYAIYTAGFDITIAGKTYNKAKDGDATLLGNEGIFKSSITGLVFLDAGATVTNTSEAAIESAVVIASNDPEHPATYKGTSGKSFLLKKGSLVFESVIIDMAEMTSGQFMTKKDNDQSFTSLTVQQCDIRNVKRPFFTPNSAYLEYGVTSITLNGNRIATGADVQLIPINSGATTLKGYKDFTFTNNVLYSSTGNAQQTYVFATSAAGIDPASCQQEVVMDNNLFYNIAASNGIFRSHTVKSVNIRNNILWAKDGSYSSNIKMFKANMFTGD
;
A
#
# COMPACT_ATOMS: atom_id res chain seq x y z
N MET A 1 -47.08 -53.28 -7.14
CA MET A 1 -45.77 -53.94 -7.38
C MET A 1 -44.69 -53.15 -6.60
N LYS A 2 -43.53 -53.75 -6.26
CA LYS A 2 -42.28 -53.09 -5.76
C LYS A 2 -42.53 -51.82 -4.88
N LYS A 3 -42.71 -51.86 -3.54
CA LYS A 3 -41.97 -52.59 -2.47
C LYS A 3 -40.45 -52.26 -2.58
N ILE A 4 -39.69 -51.76 -1.58
CA ILE A 4 -39.67 -51.86 -0.09
C ILE A 4 -38.95 -50.58 0.47
N TYR A 5 -39.18 -49.94 1.65
CA TYR A 5 -40.24 -49.92 2.70
C TYR A 5 -40.21 -48.57 3.52
N LEU A 6 -40.73 -48.59 4.76
CA LEU A 6 -40.95 -47.55 5.80
C LEU A 6 -39.78 -46.73 6.39
N LEU A 7 -40.16 -45.57 6.97
CA LEU A 7 -39.56 -44.95 8.17
C LEU A 7 -40.12 -45.60 9.47
N SER A 8 -39.33 -45.60 10.54
CA SER A 8 -39.77 -45.32 11.93
C SER A 8 -38.55 -45.01 12.82
N ALA A 9 -38.75 -44.38 13.99
CA ALA A 9 -37.66 -43.71 14.73
C ALA A 9 -37.63 -44.03 16.24
N MET A 10 -36.46 -43.80 16.85
CA MET A 10 -36.13 -43.88 18.29
C MET A 10 -36.21 -45.31 18.90
N ALA A 11 -35.45 -45.67 19.96
CA ALA A 11 -34.87 -44.82 20.98
C ALA A 11 -33.59 -45.40 21.66
N ILE A 12 -32.77 -44.47 22.19
CA ILE A 12 -31.92 -44.58 23.39
C ILE A 12 -30.70 -45.54 23.38
N SER A 13 -29.62 -45.06 24.01
CA SER A 13 -28.27 -45.60 24.03
C SER A 13 -27.90 -46.40 25.28
N ALA A 14 -27.07 -47.43 25.12
CA ALA A 14 -26.12 -47.92 26.13
C ALA A 14 -24.85 -48.46 25.45
N PHE A 15 -23.71 -48.40 26.12
CA PHE A 15 -22.38 -48.77 25.58
C PHE A 15 -22.09 -50.27 25.76
N ILE A 16 -21.27 -50.85 24.87
CA ILE A 16 -19.96 -51.50 25.19
C ILE A 16 -19.34 -52.19 23.96
N SER A 17 -18.01 -52.09 23.83
CA SER A 17 -17.08 -52.95 23.05
C SER A 17 -17.32 -53.18 21.54
N CYS A 18 -16.40 -52.65 20.72
CA CYS A 18 -15.28 -53.49 20.28
C CYS A 18 -14.04 -52.66 19.90
N GLN A 19 -12.88 -53.31 19.93
CA GLN A 19 -11.55 -52.68 19.86
C GLN A 19 -11.30 -51.93 18.55
N THR A 20 -10.77 -50.71 18.66
CA THR A 20 -9.89 -50.16 17.62
C THR A 20 -8.47 -50.55 18.00
N ILE A 21 -7.67 -51.06 17.05
CA ILE A 21 -6.26 -51.34 17.30
C ILE A 21 -5.51 -50.02 17.19
N GLU A 22 -5.28 -49.38 18.33
CA GLU A 22 -4.30 -48.30 18.43
C GLU A 22 -2.91 -48.91 18.19
N THR A 23 -2.33 -48.59 17.05
CA THR A 23 -0.89 -48.78 16.84
C THR A 23 -0.19 -47.68 17.61
N GLU A 24 0.34 -48.00 18.79
CA GLU A 24 1.24 -47.09 19.50
C GLU A 24 2.39 -46.70 18.56
N VAL A 25 2.37 -45.45 18.09
CA VAL A 25 3.57 -44.84 17.52
C VAL A 25 4.56 -44.75 18.68
N PRO A 26 5.75 -45.39 18.60
CA PRO A 26 6.67 -45.41 19.71
C PRO A 26 7.06 -43.97 20.05
N VAL A 27 6.74 -43.57 21.28
CA VAL A 27 7.20 -42.29 21.83
C VAL A 27 8.72 -42.30 21.78
N LYS A 28 9.31 -41.41 20.97
CA LYS A 28 10.75 -41.14 21.05
C LYS A 28 11.03 -40.70 22.48
N GLU A 29 11.83 -41.48 23.23
CA GLU A 29 12.41 -40.98 24.47
C GLU A 29 13.25 -39.75 24.13
N GLU A 30 12.80 -38.58 24.57
CA GLU A 30 13.55 -37.35 24.42
C GLU A 30 14.73 -37.41 25.40
N LEU A 31 15.93 -37.55 24.85
CA LEU A 31 17.16 -37.69 25.63
C LEU A 31 17.28 -36.50 26.62
N PRO A 32 17.68 -36.75 27.89
CA PRO A 32 17.68 -35.72 28.91
C PRO A 32 18.60 -34.56 28.52
N LYS A 33 18.18 -33.33 28.81
CA LYS A 33 19.01 -32.15 28.55
C LYS A 33 19.93 -31.84 29.73
N VAL A 34 21.12 -31.34 29.43
CA VAL A 34 22.16 -30.95 30.38
C VAL A 34 22.55 -29.49 30.15
N GLU A 35 22.90 -28.78 31.23
CA GLU A 35 23.41 -27.41 31.12
C GLU A 35 24.75 -27.39 30.40
N MET A 36 24.94 -26.41 29.52
CA MET A 36 26.21 -26.16 28.85
C MET A 36 26.44 -24.66 28.73
N THR A 37 27.71 -24.26 28.67
CA THR A 37 28.12 -22.87 28.42
C THR A 37 29.18 -22.86 27.31
N PHE A 38 28.94 -22.06 26.28
CA PHE A 38 29.91 -21.78 25.21
C PHE A 38 30.53 -20.41 25.44
N SER A 39 31.83 -20.28 25.19
CA SER A 39 32.41 -18.96 24.93
C SER A 39 32.19 -18.58 23.46
N ALA A 40 31.81 -17.33 23.19
CA ALA A 40 31.47 -16.86 21.84
C ALA A 40 32.22 -15.58 21.49
N SER A 41 32.61 -15.44 20.22
CA SER A 41 33.33 -14.27 19.66
C SER A 41 33.05 -14.15 18.16
N PHE A 42 33.29 -12.98 17.56
CA PHE A 42 33.15 -12.78 16.11
C PHE A 42 34.46 -13.03 15.36
N ASP A 43 34.34 -13.59 14.16
CA ASP A 43 35.43 -13.93 13.24
C ASP A 43 35.79 -12.72 12.35
N VAL A 44 36.26 -11.65 13.00
CA VAL A 44 36.89 -10.45 12.43
C VAL A 44 38.35 -10.39 12.86
N ASP A 45 39.24 -9.98 11.96
CA ASP A 45 40.70 -10.11 12.16
C ASP A 45 41.20 -9.39 13.42
N GLU A 46 41.98 -10.10 14.23
CA GLU A 46 42.44 -9.66 15.56
C GLU A 46 43.24 -8.34 15.51
N ALA A 47 43.85 -8.02 14.36
CA ALA A 47 44.54 -6.76 14.11
C ALA A 47 43.64 -5.51 14.16
N SER A 48 42.31 -5.66 14.15
CA SER A 48 41.33 -4.57 14.23
C SER A 48 40.75 -4.35 15.63
N LEU A 49 41.07 -5.21 16.60
CA LEU A 49 40.37 -5.31 17.88
C LEU A 49 40.97 -4.43 18.99
N ALA A 50 40.99 -3.12 18.76
CA ALA A 50 41.15 -2.12 19.80
C ALA A 50 39.77 -1.55 20.22
N ASP A 51 39.38 -1.89 21.45
CA ASP A 51 38.35 -1.31 22.32
C ASP A 51 36.88 -1.10 21.85
N THR A 52 35.99 -1.61 22.72
CA THR A 52 34.58 -1.27 22.99
C THR A 52 33.41 -1.71 22.09
N LYS A 53 32.42 -2.32 22.78
CA LYS A 53 30.94 -2.14 22.71
C LYS A 53 30.14 -2.54 21.46
N VAL A 54 28.88 -2.90 21.74
CA VAL A 54 27.76 -3.13 20.81
C VAL A 54 26.87 -1.89 20.73
N ALA A 55 26.09 -1.77 19.64
CA ALA A 55 26.17 -0.64 18.72
C ALA A 55 27.45 -0.69 17.88
N VAL A 56 27.47 -0.02 16.72
CA VAL A 56 28.74 0.18 15.99
C VAL A 56 29.47 1.31 16.69
N SER A 57 30.37 0.95 17.61
CA SER A 57 31.09 1.89 18.49
C SER A 57 31.92 2.91 17.71
N GLU A 58 32.67 2.42 16.72
CA GLU A 58 33.40 3.20 15.73
C GLU A 58 33.32 2.47 14.39
N ILE A 59 32.97 3.17 13.31
CA ILE A 59 33.34 2.74 11.96
C ILE A 59 34.76 3.25 11.72
N ASP A 60 35.69 2.37 11.36
CA ASP A 60 36.88 2.81 10.63
C ASP A 60 36.45 3.16 9.21
N THR A 61 36.13 4.43 8.96
CA THR A 61 35.70 4.92 7.65
C THR A 61 36.82 5.03 6.62
N GLU A 62 38.08 4.87 7.02
CA GLU A 62 39.21 4.81 6.09
C GLU A 62 39.41 3.38 5.56
N ASN A 63 39.17 2.36 6.40
CA ASN A 63 39.37 0.94 6.07
C ASN A 63 38.07 0.11 5.88
N ASN A 64 36.89 0.68 6.11
CA ASN A 64 35.56 0.05 6.01
C ASN A 64 35.35 -1.21 6.88
N LEU A 65 35.97 -1.26 8.06
CA LEU A 65 35.90 -2.41 8.97
C LEU A 65 34.73 -2.32 9.96
N LEU A 66 34.12 -3.49 10.25
CA LEU A 66 33.00 -3.65 11.18
C LEU A 66 33.49 -4.18 12.55
N LYS A 67 33.48 -3.34 13.58
CA LYS A 67 33.60 -3.79 14.97
C LYS A 67 32.25 -4.40 15.41
N LEU A 68 32.25 -5.68 15.80
CA LEU A 68 31.09 -6.42 16.32
C LEU A 68 31.38 -7.06 17.67
N THR A 69 30.33 -7.20 18.48
CA THR A 69 30.37 -7.55 19.90
C THR A 69 28.97 -8.04 20.36
N TRP A 70 28.85 -8.58 21.57
CA TRP A 70 27.61 -9.14 22.11
C TRP A 70 27.03 -8.31 23.26
N LYS A 71 25.70 -8.31 23.41
CA LYS A 71 24.94 -7.73 24.53
C LYS A 71 24.52 -8.81 25.53
N ALA A 72 24.46 -8.43 26.81
CA ALA A 72 23.73 -9.23 27.79
C ALA A 72 22.26 -9.39 27.35
N GLY A 73 21.78 -10.63 27.20
CA GLY A 73 20.46 -10.94 26.68
C GLY A 73 20.37 -11.29 25.18
N ASP A 74 21.45 -11.16 24.40
CA ASP A 74 21.51 -11.71 23.04
C ASP A 74 21.19 -13.22 23.04
N LYS A 75 20.48 -13.71 22.01
CA LYS A 75 20.05 -15.11 21.90
C LYS A 75 20.60 -15.81 20.67
N ILE A 76 21.14 -17.02 20.86
CA ILE A 76 21.59 -17.90 19.77
C ILE A 76 20.83 -19.23 19.78
N ALA A 77 20.55 -19.75 18.58
CA ALA A 77 19.97 -21.06 18.35
C ALA A 77 21.10 -22.08 18.21
N VAL A 78 21.24 -23.00 19.18
CA VAL A 78 22.27 -24.06 19.18
C VAL A 78 21.62 -25.40 18.83
N PHE A 79 21.98 -25.93 17.66
CA PHE A 79 21.63 -27.28 17.22
C PHE A 79 22.74 -28.24 17.64
N ASP A 80 22.36 -29.43 18.12
CA ASP A 80 23.28 -30.48 18.56
C ASP A 80 23.09 -31.78 17.75
N ASP A 81 24.08 -32.68 17.76
CA ASP A 81 24.07 -33.94 16.96
C ASP A 81 23.17 -35.06 17.51
N LYS A 82 22.15 -34.71 18.31
CA LYS A 82 21.22 -35.65 18.98
C LYS A 82 19.76 -35.18 18.96
N SER A 83 19.51 -33.87 18.91
CA SER A 83 18.19 -33.23 18.83
C SER A 83 17.74 -32.95 17.40
N SER A 84 16.47 -32.57 17.23
CA SER A 84 15.86 -32.23 15.94
C SER A 84 15.38 -30.77 15.87
N GLY A 85 15.96 -29.87 16.68
CA GLY A 85 15.56 -28.46 16.76
C GLY A 85 16.48 -27.63 17.66
N PRO A 86 16.40 -26.29 17.59
CA PRO A 86 17.34 -25.41 18.27
C PRO A 86 17.11 -25.33 19.78
N ASN A 87 18.17 -25.45 20.55
CA ASN A 87 18.21 -25.06 21.94
C ASN A 87 18.44 -23.54 22.05
N GLU A 88 17.74 -22.85 22.94
CA GLU A 88 18.01 -21.43 23.23
C GLU A 88 19.22 -21.30 24.17
N PHE A 89 20.12 -20.39 23.82
CA PHE A 89 21.27 -19.99 24.61
C PHE A 89 21.32 -18.46 24.70
N VAL A 90 21.60 -17.93 25.90
CA VAL A 90 21.54 -16.48 26.19
C VAL A 90 22.91 -15.96 26.61
N ALA A 91 23.30 -14.79 26.10
CA ALA A 91 24.54 -14.10 26.47
C ALA A 91 24.44 -13.50 27.89
N ASN A 92 25.41 -13.86 28.74
CA ASN A 92 25.42 -13.46 30.16
C ASN A 92 26.00 -12.05 30.41
N SER A 93 26.58 -11.40 29.40
CA SER A 93 27.34 -10.15 29.56
C SER A 93 27.48 -9.36 28.25
N ASP A 94 27.78 -8.07 28.33
CA ASP A 94 28.29 -7.28 27.19
C ASP A 94 29.77 -7.62 26.89
N GLY A 95 30.17 -7.69 25.62
CA GLY A 95 31.60 -7.73 25.24
C GLY A 95 31.93 -8.35 23.87
N ASN A 96 33.19 -8.18 23.43
CA ASN A 96 33.71 -8.77 22.18
C ASN A 96 33.81 -10.30 22.24
N LYS A 97 34.05 -10.84 23.45
CA LYS A 97 33.99 -12.26 23.79
C LYS A 97 33.15 -12.42 25.05
N VAL A 98 32.14 -13.28 25.02
CA VAL A 98 31.19 -13.49 26.12
C VAL A 98 30.90 -14.97 26.35
N SER A 99 30.21 -15.30 27.43
CA SER A 99 29.65 -16.63 27.67
C SER A 99 28.17 -16.65 27.32
N PHE A 100 27.77 -17.67 26.57
CA PHE A 100 26.37 -18.04 26.31
C PHE A 100 26.04 -19.30 27.10
N THR A 101 24.98 -19.26 27.91
CA THR A 101 24.52 -20.41 28.72
C THR A 101 23.13 -20.88 28.27
N GLY A 102 22.91 -22.18 28.33
CA GLY A 102 21.69 -22.85 27.86
C GLY A 102 21.76 -24.35 28.15
N THR A 103 21.01 -25.16 27.40
CA THR A 103 21.02 -26.63 27.56
C THR A 103 21.20 -27.35 26.22
N VAL A 104 21.87 -28.50 26.22
CA VAL A 104 22.00 -29.39 25.05
C VAL A 104 21.54 -30.80 25.43
N THR A 105 21.31 -31.63 24.42
CA THR A 105 21.00 -33.05 24.62
C THR A 105 22.18 -33.81 25.25
N ALA A 106 21.94 -34.65 26.26
CA ALA A 106 22.99 -35.43 26.90
C ALA A 106 23.71 -36.35 25.89
N GLY A 107 25.05 -36.33 25.93
CA GLY A 107 25.88 -37.09 25.00
C GLY A 107 25.98 -36.50 23.59
N ALA A 108 25.53 -35.26 23.39
CA ALA A 108 25.93 -34.47 22.23
C ALA A 108 27.44 -34.14 22.27
N THR A 109 28.05 -34.10 21.10
CA THR A 109 29.49 -33.92 20.88
C THR A 109 29.81 -32.77 19.92
N GLN A 110 28.84 -32.39 19.09
CA GLN A 110 29.00 -31.46 17.98
C GLN A 110 27.86 -30.45 17.94
N PHE A 111 28.20 -29.18 17.68
CA PHE A 111 27.27 -28.07 17.81
C PHE A 111 27.41 -27.08 16.64
N ILE A 112 26.27 -26.61 16.12
CA ILE A 112 26.19 -25.49 15.18
C ILE A 112 25.29 -24.42 15.81
N ALA A 113 25.74 -23.18 15.82
CA ALA A 113 25.05 -22.06 16.44
C ALA A 113 24.77 -20.95 15.44
N ILE A 114 23.54 -20.43 15.46
CA ILE A 114 23.08 -19.32 14.62
C ILE A 114 22.65 -18.15 15.52
N TYR A 115 23.10 -16.95 15.18
CA TYR A 115 22.59 -15.69 15.72
C TYR A 115 21.87 -14.92 14.61
N PRO A 116 20.76 -14.23 14.90
CA PRO A 116 19.93 -14.35 16.11
C PRO A 116 19.18 -15.68 16.16
N TYR A 117 18.67 -16.06 17.34
CA TYR A 117 17.87 -17.28 17.53
C TYR A 117 16.69 -17.38 16.55
N SER A 118 16.05 -16.24 16.25
CA SER A 118 14.91 -16.08 15.33
C SER A 118 15.22 -16.35 13.86
N ALA A 119 16.48 -16.21 13.42
CA ALA A 119 16.88 -16.35 12.02
C ALA A 119 17.03 -17.81 11.57
N ALA A 120 17.16 -18.76 12.51
CA ALA A 120 17.31 -20.18 12.22
C ALA A 120 15.99 -20.82 11.77
N LYS A 121 16.02 -21.64 10.70
CA LYS A 121 14.88 -22.49 10.28
C LYS A 121 15.18 -23.96 10.48
N SER A 122 16.30 -24.45 9.94
CA SER A 122 16.73 -25.84 10.08
C SER A 122 18.25 -25.97 10.02
N VAL A 123 18.80 -26.96 10.72
CA VAL A 123 20.21 -27.36 10.63
C VAL A 123 20.32 -28.88 10.75
N ASP A 124 21.05 -29.50 9.84
CA ASP A 124 21.58 -30.85 9.98
C ASP A 124 23.05 -30.77 10.43
N VAL A 125 23.31 -31.10 11.69
CA VAL A 125 24.66 -31.03 12.27
C VAL A 125 25.62 -32.06 11.65
N ALA A 126 25.11 -33.19 11.14
CA ALA A 126 25.94 -34.26 10.58
C ALA A 126 26.49 -33.93 9.18
N THR A 127 25.75 -33.14 8.37
CA THR A 127 26.24 -32.63 7.07
C THR A 127 26.67 -31.16 7.12
N GLY A 128 26.37 -30.45 8.20
CA GLY A 128 26.52 -29.01 8.33
C GLY A 128 25.54 -28.21 7.47
N ALA A 129 24.54 -28.84 6.84
CA ALA A 129 23.55 -28.13 6.03
C ALA A 129 22.67 -27.24 6.92
N CYS A 130 22.55 -25.96 6.56
CA CYS A 130 21.87 -24.93 7.34
C CYS A 130 20.88 -24.16 6.48
N GLU A 131 19.75 -23.77 7.08
CA GLU A 131 18.71 -22.94 6.50
C GLU A 131 18.36 -21.80 7.45
N ILE A 132 18.40 -20.58 6.93
CA ILE A 132 18.15 -19.34 7.65
C ILE A 132 17.27 -18.39 6.86
N ASP A 133 16.86 -17.29 7.48
CA ASP A 133 16.04 -16.26 6.87
C ASP A 133 16.58 -14.88 7.25
N PHE A 134 16.81 -14.04 6.24
CA PHE A 134 17.15 -12.63 6.46
C PHE A 134 15.85 -11.82 6.48
N PRO A 135 15.48 -11.13 7.57
CA PRO A 135 14.21 -10.41 7.64
C PRO A 135 14.14 -9.31 6.59
N GLN A 136 13.04 -9.29 5.82
CA GLN A 136 12.77 -8.22 4.85
C GLN A 136 12.54 -6.88 5.53
N ASN A 137 11.86 -6.89 6.68
CA ASN A 137 11.54 -5.68 7.43
C ASN A 137 12.39 -5.66 8.70
N GLN A 138 13.16 -4.60 8.89
CA GLN A 138 14.13 -4.44 9.97
C GLN A 138 13.83 -3.17 10.77
N HIS A 139 14.21 -3.15 12.04
CA HIS A 139 13.95 -2.05 12.94
C HIS A 139 15.11 -1.04 12.98
N ALA A 140 14.78 0.24 12.82
CA ALA A 140 15.75 1.33 12.83
C ALA A 140 16.36 1.52 14.23
N VAL A 141 17.67 1.27 14.35
CA VAL A 141 18.43 1.55 15.58
C VAL A 141 19.47 2.64 15.30
N ALA A 142 19.38 3.78 15.99
CA ALA A 142 20.34 4.87 15.80
C ALA A 142 21.76 4.41 16.21
N GLY A 143 22.72 4.50 15.28
CA GLY A 143 24.10 4.04 15.49
C GLY A 143 24.30 2.52 15.44
N SER A 144 23.28 1.74 15.01
CA SER A 144 23.38 0.27 14.97
C SER A 144 22.51 -0.37 13.89
N PHE A 145 22.68 -1.67 13.71
CA PHE A 145 21.76 -2.56 13.01
C PHE A 145 20.66 -3.06 13.96
N ASP A 146 19.60 -3.62 13.40
CA ASP A 146 18.59 -4.42 14.10
C ASP A 146 19.20 -5.75 14.58
N PRO A 147 19.27 -6.04 15.89
CA PRO A 147 19.86 -7.30 16.39
C PRO A 147 19.14 -8.54 15.85
N GLU A 148 17.84 -8.47 15.55
CA GLU A 148 17.07 -9.57 14.98
C GLU A 148 17.34 -9.78 13.46
N ALA A 149 18.25 -9.00 12.85
CA ALA A 149 18.56 -9.07 11.43
C ALA A 149 20.01 -9.47 11.06
N LEU A 150 20.99 -9.35 11.97
CA LEU A 150 22.40 -9.61 11.63
C LEU A 150 22.72 -11.12 11.68
N VAL A 151 22.42 -11.85 10.60
CA VAL A 151 22.58 -13.30 10.61
C VAL A 151 24.05 -13.73 10.55
N THR A 152 24.49 -14.46 11.58
CA THR A 152 25.84 -15.04 11.69
C THR A 152 25.80 -16.49 12.16
N VAL A 153 26.81 -17.29 11.79
CA VAL A 153 26.90 -18.73 12.12
C VAL A 153 28.27 -19.09 12.68
N GLY A 154 28.32 -20.03 13.61
CA GLY A 154 29.54 -20.67 14.08
C GLY A 154 29.31 -22.14 14.43
N SER A 155 30.37 -22.86 14.78
CA SER A 155 30.31 -24.24 15.26
C SER A 155 31.32 -24.49 16.38
N ALA A 156 31.10 -25.54 17.17
CA ALA A 156 31.93 -25.95 18.31
C ALA A 156 31.79 -27.46 18.57
N THR A 157 32.65 -28.00 19.43
CA THR A 157 32.58 -29.40 19.91
C THR A 157 32.48 -29.43 21.43
N ALA A 158 32.14 -30.59 22.01
CA ALA A 158 32.10 -30.75 23.47
C ALA A 158 33.49 -30.61 24.12
N GLU A 159 34.55 -30.97 23.39
CA GLU A 159 35.95 -30.82 23.83
C GLU A 159 36.45 -29.37 23.71
N ASN A 160 35.87 -28.58 22.79
CA ASN A 160 36.21 -27.18 22.58
C ASN A 160 34.94 -26.30 22.49
N PRO A 161 34.32 -25.92 23.62
CA PRO A 161 33.11 -25.10 23.67
C PRO A 161 33.40 -23.60 23.41
N SER A 162 34.00 -23.30 22.26
CA SER A 162 34.38 -21.95 21.81
C SER A 162 33.90 -21.68 20.39
N ILE A 163 32.76 -20.99 20.26
CA ILE A 163 32.14 -20.64 18.98
C ILE A 163 32.78 -19.36 18.41
N ARG A 164 33.22 -19.40 17.15
CA ARG A 164 33.53 -18.19 16.35
C ARG A 164 32.42 -17.94 15.34
N PHE A 165 31.72 -16.81 15.48
CA PHE A 165 30.58 -16.42 14.64
C PHE A 165 31.01 -15.62 13.40
N ARG A 166 30.46 -16.00 12.25
CA ARG A 166 30.79 -15.47 10.92
C ARG A 166 29.56 -14.89 10.23
N LEU A 167 29.67 -13.65 9.75
CA LEU A 167 28.59 -13.02 8.98
C LEU A 167 28.33 -13.82 7.69
N LEU A 168 27.06 -14.14 7.46
CA LEU A 168 26.60 -14.74 6.21
C LEU A 168 26.24 -13.68 5.16
N GLY A 169 25.81 -12.51 5.62
CA GLY A 169 25.48 -11.35 4.81
C GLY A 169 26.52 -10.23 4.87
N SER A 170 26.03 -9.02 4.65
CA SER A 170 26.77 -7.75 4.59
C SER A 170 25.90 -6.66 5.24
N LEU A 171 26.47 -5.51 5.57
CA LEU A 171 25.72 -4.36 6.07
C LEU A 171 25.75 -3.19 5.07
N LEU A 172 24.59 -2.58 4.83
CA LEU A 172 24.47 -1.28 4.18
C LEU A 172 24.43 -0.21 5.26
N SER A 173 25.25 0.85 5.17
CA SER A 173 25.19 1.98 6.11
C SER A 173 24.83 3.29 5.42
N PHE A 174 23.99 4.09 6.07
CA PHE A 174 23.52 5.37 5.53
C PHE A 174 23.14 6.33 6.66
N SER A 175 22.98 7.61 6.34
CA SER A 175 22.43 8.62 7.26
C SER A 175 21.39 9.49 6.57
N VAL A 176 20.35 9.87 7.31
CA VAL A 176 19.23 10.68 6.80
C VAL A 176 19.32 12.08 7.40
N HIS A 177 19.66 13.08 6.59
CA HIS A 177 19.72 14.50 6.99
C HIS A 177 18.46 15.26 6.56
N ILE A 178 17.31 14.58 6.61
CA ILE A 178 16.00 15.05 6.15
C ILE A 178 15.01 14.79 7.30
N ASP A 179 14.08 15.71 7.51
CA ASP A 179 13.07 15.59 8.57
C ASP A 179 11.98 14.58 8.18
N ASP A 180 11.26 14.07 9.17
CA ASP A 180 10.03 13.27 9.05
C ASP A 180 10.07 11.99 8.19
N VAL A 181 11.25 11.49 7.78
CA VAL A 181 11.40 10.20 7.09
C VAL A 181 11.06 9.04 8.04
N VAL A 182 9.99 8.29 7.77
CA VAL A 182 9.49 7.18 8.62
C VAL A 182 9.93 5.80 8.11
N PHE A 183 10.29 5.68 6.84
CA PHE A 183 10.56 4.41 6.18
C PHE A 183 11.61 4.56 5.09
N VAL A 184 12.49 3.56 4.99
CA VAL A 184 13.50 3.43 3.93
C VAL A 184 13.45 2.02 3.35
N GLU A 185 13.45 1.90 2.03
CA GLU A 185 13.55 0.65 1.30
C GLU A 185 14.80 0.67 0.41
N PHE A 186 15.58 -0.41 0.43
CA PHE A 186 16.66 -0.66 -0.53
C PHE A 186 16.26 -1.83 -1.41
N SER A 187 16.42 -1.68 -2.73
CA SER A 187 16.09 -2.73 -3.71
C SER A 187 17.11 -2.81 -4.84
N GLY A 188 17.13 -3.92 -5.56
CA GLY A 188 18.02 -4.14 -6.72
C GLY A 188 17.66 -5.42 -7.48
N SER A 189 18.40 -5.72 -8.56
CA SER A 189 18.11 -6.85 -9.45
C SER A 189 18.31 -8.26 -8.88
N ARG A 190 18.64 -8.40 -7.58
CA ARG A 190 18.82 -9.69 -6.89
C ARG A 190 18.24 -9.68 -5.48
N PRO A 191 17.66 -10.80 -5.01
CA PRO A 191 17.12 -10.92 -3.66
C PRO A 191 18.06 -10.50 -2.52
N MET A 192 17.65 -9.47 -1.78
CA MET A 192 18.39 -8.85 -0.65
C MET A 192 18.00 -9.45 0.71
N SER A 193 16.79 -10.01 0.82
CA SER A 193 16.25 -10.63 2.04
C SER A 193 15.44 -11.91 1.72
N GLY A 194 14.98 -12.62 2.75
CA GLY A 194 14.35 -13.93 2.68
C GLY A 194 15.30 -15.11 2.89
N ASN A 195 14.84 -16.32 2.59
CA ASN A 195 15.46 -17.62 2.92
C ASN A 195 16.78 -17.91 2.17
N VAL A 196 17.80 -18.33 2.92
CA VAL A 196 19.13 -18.73 2.42
C VAL A 196 19.52 -20.09 2.98
N THR A 197 20.03 -20.96 2.11
CA THR A 197 20.65 -22.24 2.48
C THR A 197 22.17 -22.19 2.29
N PHE A 198 22.92 -22.89 3.13
CA PHE A 198 24.38 -22.98 3.06
C PHE A 198 24.89 -24.24 3.79
N SER A 199 26.19 -24.53 3.71
CA SER A 199 26.83 -25.55 4.56
C SER A 199 27.88 -24.90 5.47
N ASN A 200 27.84 -25.21 6.76
CA ASN A 200 28.85 -24.86 7.75
C ASN A 200 29.08 -26.09 8.64
N ALA A 201 29.88 -27.03 8.17
CA ALA A 201 30.28 -28.20 8.94
C ALA A 201 30.96 -27.81 10.27
N VAL A 202 30.96 -28.75 11.21
CA VAL A 202 31.61 -28.54 12.51
C VAL A 202 33.13 -28.44 12.28
N GLU A 203 33.77 -27.53 13.01
CA GLU A 203 35.19 -27.11 12.83
C GLU A 203 35.54 -26.44 11.47
N ALA A 204 34.55 -26.18 10.59
CA ALA A 204 34.81 -25.50 9.32
C ALA A 204 35.37 -24.06 9.53
N THR A 205 36.24 -23.63 8.61
CA THR A 205 36.78 -22.27 8.57
C THR A 205 35.77 -21.21 8.12
N GLY A 206 34.59 -21.63 7.66
CA GLY A 206 33.45 -20.76 7.40
C GLY A 206 32.41 -21.36 6.46
N PRO A 207 31.27 -20.67 6.25
CA PRO A 207 30.17 -21.19 5.46
C PRO A 207 30.49 -21.25 3.95
N THR A 208 30.04 -22.32 3.29
CA THR A 208 30.19 -22.62 1.87
C THR A 208 28.84 -22.87 1.19
N SER A 209 28.83 -23.00 -0.14
CA SER A 209 27.66 -23.45 -0.93
C SER A 209 26.37 -22.67 -0.68
N VAL A 210 26.47 -21.33 -0.64
CA VAL A 210 25.33 -20.44 -0.38
C VAL A 210 24.36 -20.44 -1.57
N ALA A 211 23.09 -20.75 -1.31
CA ALA A 211 22.00 -20.80 -2.28
C ALA A 211 20.72 -20.14 -1.75
N THR A 212 19.75 -19.91 -2.64
CA THR A 212 18.48 -19.22 -2.33
C THR A 212 17.33 -20.21 -2.18
N GLY A 213 16.59 -20.15 -1.07
CA GLY A 213 15.36 -20.92 -0.88
C GLY A 213 14.12 -20.16 -1.32
N THR A 214 13.05 -20.19 -0.52
CA THR A 214 11.82 -19.40 -0.69
C THR A 214 11.25 -19.11 0.71
N PRO A 215 10.75 -17.89 1.01
CA PRO A 215 10.60 -16.73 0.13
C PRO A 215 11.93 -16.03 -0.20
N ASN A 216 11.91 -15.21 -1.25
CA ASN A 216 13.01 -14.35 -1.66
C ASN A 216 12.44 -12.96 -1.96
N TYR A 217 13.08 -11.89 -1.50
CA TYR A 217 12.65 -10.52 -1.80
C TYR A 217 13.79 -9.69 -2.35
N GLU A 218 13.55 -9.01 -3.47
CA GLU A 218 14.47 -8.06 -4.14
C GLU A 218 14.63 -6.74 -3.40
N SER A 219 13.97 -6.58 -2.24
CA SER A 219 14.13 -5.45 -1.34
C SER A 219 14.38 -5.85 0.12
N VAL A 220 14.75 -4.85 0.91
CA VAL A 220 14.84 -4.85 2.37
C VAL A 220 14.40 -3.47 2.86
N THR A 221 13.71 -3.41 4.00
CA THR A 221 13.09 -2.19 4.53
C THR A 221 13.55 -1.90 5.96
N LEU A 222 13.57 -0.62 6.33
CA LEU A 222 13.93 -0.13 7.66
C LEU A 222 12.93 0.94 8.12
N SER A 223 12.40 0.77 9.33
CA SER A 223 11.52 1.75 10.01
C SER A 223 11.63 1.61 11.53
N ASN A 224 11.27 2.65 12.30
CA ASN A 224 11.17 2.48 13.76
C ASN A 224 9.98 1.57 14.10
N ALA A 225 10.11 0.73 15.14
CA ALA A 225 9.07 -0.24 15.52
C ALA A 225 7.73 0.40 15.99
N ASP A 226 7.76 1.69 16.36
CA ASP A 226 6.59 2.50 16.75
C ASP A 226 6.02 3.34 15.59
N GLY A 227 6.64 3.28 14.40
CA GLY A 227 6.27 4.10 13.23
C GLY A 227 6.73 5.56 13.29
N SER A 228 7.55 5.95 14.29
CA SER A 228 8.10 7.30 14.38
C SER A 228 9.13 7.60 13.28
N PRO A 229 9.45 8.88 12.99
CA PRO A 229 10.52 9.24 12.06
C PRO A 229 11.91 8.80 12.53
N LEU A 230 12.77 8.41 11.57
CA LEU A 230 14.19 8.19 11.79
C LEU A 230 14.85 9.49 12.29
N LYS A 231 15.74 9.37 13.28
CA LYS A 231 16.39 10.51 13.91
C LYS A 231 17.38 11.17 12.93
N LYS A 232 17.05 12.39 12.54
CA LYS A 232 17.82 13.18 11.57
C LYS A 232 19.29 13.34 11.99
N GLY A 233 20.18 12.98 11.07
CA GLY A 233 21.64 13.04 11.22
C GLY A 233 22.29 11.79 11.78
N GLU A 234 21.53 10.82 12.28
CA GLU A 234 22.07 9.54 12.74
C GLU A 234 22.48 8.63 11.57
N THR A 235 23.38 7.69 11.87
CA THR A 235 23.74 6.59 10.96
C THR A 235 22.92 5.35 11.30
N TYR A 236 22.38 4.71 10.28
CA TYR A 236 21.57 3.50 10.33
C TYR A 236 22.20 2.40 9.48
N TYR A 237 21.96 1.15 9.87
CA TYR A 237 22.54 -0.03 9.23
C TYR A 237 21.47 -1.07 8.91
N VAL A 238 21.53 -1.65 7.71
CA VAL A 238 20.59 -2.68 7.22
C VAL A 238 21.36 -3.95 6.85
N SER A 239 20.92 -5.08 7.39
CA SER A 239 21.47 -6.40 7.11
C SER A 239 20.96 -6.91 5.77
N VAL A 240 21.87 -7.31 4.88
CA VAL A 240 21.54 -7.82 3.55
C VAL A 240 22.25 -9.13 3.25
N ARG A 241 21.51 -10.07 2.66
CA ARG A 241 22.04 -11.37 2.27
C ARG A 241 22.89 -11.26 1.01
N HIS A 242 23.69 -12.29 0.75
CA HIS A 242 24.50 -12.42 -0.45
C HIS A 242 24.07 -13.69 -1.23
N THR A 243 23.92 -13.57 -2.55
CA THR A 243 23.28 -14.61 -3.39
C THR A 243 24.24 -15.29 -4.37
N GLY A 244 25.51 -15.47 -4.01
CA GLY A 244 26.54 -16.12 -4.85
C GLY A 244 27.07 -15.27 -6.02
N SER A 245 26.38 -14.17 -6.35
CA SER A 245 26.82 -13.13 -7.28
C SER A 245 26.74 -11.78 -6.56
N ASN A 246 27.77 -10.95 -6.71
CA ASN A 246 27.88 -9.69 -5.97
C ASN A 246 27.01 -8.57 -6.58
N SER A 247 26.78 -8.60 -7.89
CA SER A 247 26.30 -7.43 -8.64
C SER A 247 24.80 -7.22 -8.54
N GLN A 248 24.40 -6.15 -7.84
CA GLN A 248 23.06 -5.56 -7.85
C GLN A 248 22.96 -4.49 -8.93
N GLU A 249 22.22 -4.77 -9.99
CA GLU A 249 21.86 -3.77 -11.02
C GLU A 249 20.65 -2.96 -10.56
N GLY A 250 20.54 -1.70 -11.00
CA GLY A 250 19.42 -0.82 -10.67
C GLY A 250 19.28 -0.49 -9.17
N PHE A 251 20.33 -0.70 -8.37
CA PHE A 251 20.27 -0.54 -6.91
C PHE A 251 19.70 0.82 -6.50
N THR A 252 18.57 0.81 -5.79
CA THR A 252 17.78 1.99 -5.50
C THR A 252 17.47 2.08 -4.01
N ALA A 253 17.62 3.28 -3.45
CA ALA A 253 17.13 3.64 -2.14
C ALA A 253 15.87 4.50 -2.28
N LYS A 254 14.78 4.10 -1.63
CA LYS A 254 13.48 4.80 -1.59
C LYS A 254 13.20 5.22 -0.15
N LEU A 255 12.80 6.47 0.04
CA LEU A 255 12.50 7.08 1.34
C LEU A 255 11.05 7.57 1.34
N ILE A 256 10.34 7.41 2.45
CA ILE A 256 8.96 7.90 2.64
C ILE A 256 8.90 8.78 3.90
N THR A 257 8.23 9.93 3.80
CA THR A 257 7.99 10.87 4.91
C THR A 257 6.60 10.73 5.54
N ALA A 258 6.46 11.17 6.79
CA ALA A 258 5.20 11.19 7.53
C ALA A 258 4.10 12.06 6.87
N ASP A 259 4.48 13.06 6.06
CA ASP A 259 3.54 13.87 5.26
C ASP A 259 3.13 13.23 3.92
N ALA A 260 3.39 11.92 3.78
CA ALA A 260 3.04 11.09 2.63
C ALA A 260 3.67 11.55 1.31
N LYS A 261 4.99 11.83 1.33
CA LYS A 261 5.81 12.00 0.12
C LYS A 261 6.86 10.90 -0.01
N VAL A 262 7.34 10.69 -1.24
CA VAL A 262 8.36 9.68 -1.60
C VAL A 262 9.52 10.35 -2.30
N ALA A 263 10.74 9.89 -2.02
CA ALA A 263 11.92 10.20 -2.80
C ALA A 263 12.72 8.93 -3.13
N SER A 264 13.32 8.86 -4.32
CA SER A 264 14.10 7.71 -4.77
C SER A 264 15.48 8.13 -5.27
N ARG A 265 16.49 7.29 -5.02
CA ARG A 265 17.88 7.48 -5.47
C ARG A 265 18.47 6.17 -5.98
N THR A 266 18.52 6.02 -7.30
CA THR A 266 19.19 4.90 -7.97
C THR A 266 20.68 5.17 -8.11
N GLY A 267 21.52 4.16 -7.87
CA GLY A 267 22.97 4.22 -8.09
C GLY A 267 23.32 4.23 -9.57
N SER A 268 24.30 5.06 -9.96
CA SER A 268 24.82 5.14 -11.34
C SER A 268 25.72 3.96 -11.74
N SER A 269 25.86 2.95 -10.89
CA SER A 269 26.74 1.78 -11.06
C SER A 269 26.28 0.65 -10.15
N ASN A 270 26.53 -0.60 -10.54
CA ASN A 270 26.05 -1.78 -9.82
C ASN A 270 26.74 -1.93 -8.45
N LEU A 271 25.95 -2.02 -7.38
CA LEU A 271 26.47 -2.25 -6.03
C LEU A 271 26.96 -3.71 -5.90
N GLN A 272 28.20 -3.92 -5.47
CA GLN A 272 28.85 -5.23 -5.44
C GLN A 272 28.80 -5.88 -4.05
N ILE A 273 27.62 -6.37 -3.62
CA ILE A 273 27.35 -6.92 -2.28
C ILE A 273 28.01 -8.30 -2.07
N ALA A 274 29.00 -8.36 -1.18
CA ALA A 274 29.75 -9.56 -0.82
C ALA A 274 29.77 -9.78 0.71
N ARG A 275 29.83 -11.04 1.16
CA ARG A 275 29.80 -11.41 2.59
C ARG A 275 30.91 -10.73 3.41
N LYS A 276 30.65 -10.49 4.71
CA LYS A 276 31.58 -9.87 5.68
C LYS A 276 32.03 -8.44 5.30
N THR A 277 31.20 -7.64 4.65
CA THR A 277 31.55 -6.26 4.26
C THR A 277 30.52 -5.22 4.70
N LEU A 278 30.96 -3.95 4.71
CA LEU A 278 30.16 -2.75 4.93
C LEU A 278 30.11 -1.93 3.64
N TYR A 279 28.93 -1.45 3.27
CA TYR A 279 28.73 -0.55 2.12
C TYR A 279 28.21 0.82 2.59
N PRO A 280 29.06 1.85 2.66
CA PRO A 280 28.63 3.21 2.91
C PRO A 280 27.86 3.77 1.71
N LEU A 281 26.54 3.87 1.84
CA LEU A 281 25.65 4.55 0.90
C LEU A 281 25.63 6.08 1.13
N GLY A 282 26.37 6.55 2.14
CA GLY A 282 26.56 7.96 2.46
C GLY A 282 25.32 8.64 3.03
N LYS A 283 25.09 9.88 2.60
CA LYS A 283 24.07 10.78 3.17
C LYS A 283 22.89 10.94 2.23
N PHE A 284 21.68 10.91 2.76
CA PHE A 284 20.47 11.41 2.09
C PHE A 284 20.20 12.84 2.57
N THR A 285 20.01 13.75 1.61
CA THR A 285 19.90 15.20 1.80
C THR A 285 18.94 15.79 0.78
N SER A 286 18.29 16.92 1.08
CA SER A 286 17.46 17.65 0.12
C SER A 286 18.21 18.15 -1.13
N SER A 287 19.55 18.06 -1.15
CA SER A 287 20.41 18.33 -2.30
C SER A 287 20.75 17.11 -3.17
N ASN A 288 20.40 15.89 -2.75
CA ASN A 288 20.66 14.66 -3.52
C ASN A 288 19.48 13.66 -3.56
N VAL A 289 18.32 14.02 -3.00
CA VAL A 289 17.02 13.41 -3.25
C VAL A 289 15.94 14.49 -3.30
N THR A 290 14.92 14.28 -4.14
CA THR A 290 13.75 15.16 -4.27
C THR A 290 12.51 14.39 -3.87
N PHE A 291 11.68 14.97 -2.99
CA PHE A 291 10.41 14.39 -2.57
C PHE A 291 9.25 14.88 -3.45
N ALA A 292 8.39 13.96 -3.86
CA ALA A 292 7.14 14.21 -4.58
C ALA A 292 6.01 13.38 -3.97
N TYR A 293 4.75 13.65 -4.32
CA TYR A 293 3.64 12.80 -3.91
C TYR A 293 3.58 11.53 -4.76
N ASP A 294 3.61 10.36 -4.12
CA ASP A 294 3.28 9.08 -4.77
C ASP A 294 2.43 8.22 -3.83
N ARG A 295 1.12 8.48 -3.86
CA ARG A 295 0.14 7.73 -3.07
C ARG A 295 0.12 6.24 -3.39
N TYR A 296 0.56 5.80 -4.57
CA TYR A 296 0.65 4.37 -4.91
C TYR A 296 1.85 3.70 -4.24
N ALA A 297 3.04 4.31 -4.30
CA ALA A 297 4.24 3.76 -3.66
C ALA A 297 4.16 3.74 -2.12
N ILE A 298 3.35 4.63 -1.54
CA ILE A 298 3.06 4.72 -0.11
C ILE A 298 2.05 3.65 0.32
N TYR A 299 0.92 3.54 -0.40
CA TYR A 299 -0.08 2.49 -0.19
C TYR A 299 0.51 1.10 -0.36
N THR A 300 1.35 0.90 -1.38
CA THR A 300 2.04 -0.36 -1.67
C THR A 300 3.04 -0.75 -0.57
N ALA A 301 3.65 0.24 0.11
CA ALA A 301 4.49 0.03 1.29
C ALA A 301 3.68 -0.18 2.59
N GLY A 302 2.35 -0.27 2.52
CA GLY A 302 1.48 -0.60 3.66
C GLY A 302 1.04 0.57 4.53
N PHE A 303 1.33 1.82 4.13
CA PHE A 303 0.92 3.02 4.87
C PHE A 303 -0.53 3.43 4.57
N ASP A 304 -1.17 4.07 5.54
CA ASP A 304 -2.48 4.71 5.37
C ASP A 304 -2.34 5.93 4.43
N ILE A 305 -3.21 6.04 3.44
CA ILE A 305 -3.38 7.25 2.61
C ILE A 305 -4.81 7.77 2.71
N THR A 306 -5.03 9.05 2.39
CA THR A 306 -6.39 9.62 2.25
C THR A 306 -6.70 9.93 0.79
N ILE A 307 -7.89 9.52 0.34
CA ILE A 307 -8.47 9.88 -0.95
C ILE A 307 -9.92 10.34 -0.72
N ALA A 308 -10.27 11.52 -1.23
CA ALA A 308 -11.61 12.14 -1.07
C ALA A 308 -12.17 12.09 0.37
N GLY A 309 -11.32 12.25 1.38
CA GLY A 309 -11.69 12.21 2.80
C GLY A 309 -11.87 10.82 3.44
N LYS A 310 -11.72 9.71 2.70
CA LYS A 310 -11.62 8.36 3.27
C LYS A 310 -10.17 7.90 3.33
N THR A 311 -9.81 7.21 4.42
CA THR A 311 -8.52 6.50 4.56
C THR A 311 -8.55 5.13 3.88
N TYR A 312 -7.44 4.74 3.24
CA TYR A 312 -7.24 3.46 2.57
C TYR A 312 -5.88 2.87 2.98
N ASN A 313 -5.79 1.53 3.10
CA ASN A 313 -4.55 0.82 3.42
C ASN A 313 -4.51 -0.55 2.73
N LYS A 314 -3.35 -0.95 2.18
CA LYS A 314 -3.18 -2.24 1.50
C LYS A 314 -3.61 -3.47 2.33
N ALA A 315 -3.36 -3.47 3.65
CA ALA A 315 -3.77 -4.56 4.54
C ALA A 315 -5.28 -4.63 4.81
N LYS A 316 -6.05 -3.59 4.46
CA LYS A 316 -7.50 -3.45 4.70
C LYS A 316 -8.30 -3.49 3.39
N ASP A 317 -7.85 -2.74 2.37
CA ASP A 317 -8.55 -2.54 1.10
C ASP A 317 -7.97 -3.40 -0.06
N GLY A 318 -6.85 -4.10 0.14
CA GLY A 318 -6.25 -5.06 -0.82
C GLY A 318 -5.16 -4.46 -1.73
N ASP A 319 -4.83 -5.14 -2.84
CA ASP A 319 -3.92 -4.59 -3.85
C ASP A 319 -4.58 -3.49 -4.71
N ALA A 320 -3.81 -2.47 -5.06
CA ALA A 320 -4.23 -1.39 -5.94
C ALA A 320 -3.59 -1.51 -7.34
N THR A 321 -4.28 -1.00 -8.35
CA THR A 321 -3.77 -0.92 -9.73
C THR A 321 -3.10 0.43 -9.96
N LEU A 322 -1.95 0.47 -10.66
CA LEU A 322 -1.39 1.69 -11.25
C LEU A 322 -1.58 1.67 -12.77
N LEU A 323 -1.99 2.80 -13.36
CA LEU A 323 -2.12 3.00 -14.80
C LEU A 323 -1.23 4.15 -15.27
N GLY A 324 -0.19 3.81 -16.04
CA GLY A 324 0.70 4.78 -16.68
C GLY A 324 0.15 5.35 -18.00
N ASN A 325 1.03 6.00 -18.78
CA ASN A 325 0.71 6.36 -20.17
C ASN A 325 0.30 5.12 -20.97
N GLU A 326 -0.68 5.27 -21.85
CA GLU A 326 -1.35 4.16 -22.57
C GLU A 326 -2.16 3.20 -21.67
N GLY A 327 -2.34 3.53 -20.38
CA GLY A 327 -3.24 2.83 -19.48
C GLY A 327 -4.70 2.87 -19.97
N ILE A 328 -5.25 1.70 -20.27
CA ILE A 328 -6.64 1.55 -20.74
C ILE A 328 -7.51 0.95 -19.63
N PHE A 329 -8.59 1.66 -19.30
CA PHE A 329 -9.66 1.12 -18.47
C PHE A 329 -10.41 0.01 -19.20
N LYS A 330 -10.47 -1.17 -18.56
CA LYS A 330 -11.15 -2.37 -19.05
C LYS A 330 -12.67 -2.27 -18.83
N SER A 331 -13.41 -3.22 -19.41
CA SER A 331 -14.88 -3.28 -19.34
C SER A 331 -15.45 -3.44 -17.92
N SER A 332 -14.65 -3.90 -16.96
CA SER A 332 -14.92 -3.87 -15.52
C SER A 332 -13.75 -3.24 -14.77
N ILE A 333 -14.08 -2.46 -13.73
CA ILE A 333 -13.13 -1.80 -12.83
C ILE A 333 -13.58 -2.09 -11.39
N THR A 334 -12.63 -2.35 -10.48
CA THR A 334 -12.92 -2.70 -9.08
C THR A 334 -11.83 -2.17 -8.15
N GLY A 335 -12.19 -1.66 -6.97
CA GLY A 335 -11.23 -1.29 -5.94
C GLY A 335 -10.49 0.02 -6.24
N LEU A 336 -9.22 0.08 -5.83
CA LEU A 336 -8.40 1.29 -5.89
C LEU A 336 -7.51 1.30 -7.14
N VAL A 337 -7.66 2.34 -7.95
CA VAL A 337 -6.89 2.59 -9.17
C VAL A 337 -6.19 3.94 -9.08
N PHE A 338 -4.86 3.90 -9.15
CA PHE A 338 -4.02 5.08 -9.32
C PHE A 338 -3.75 5.33 -10.79
N LEU A 339 -3.71 6.62 -11.15
CA LEU A 339 -3.20 7.10 -12.42
C LEU A 339 -1.82 7.71 -12.16
N ASP A 340 -0.85 7.40 -13.00
CA ASP A 340 0.53 7.86 -12.82
C ASP A 340 0.71 9.35 -13.14
N ALA A 341 1.73 9.99 -12.57
CA ALA A 341 1.89 11.43 -12.56
C ALA A 341 2.03 12.00 -13.99
N GLY A 342 1.14 12.93 -14.36
CA GLY A 342 1.06 13.48 -15.71
C GLY A 342 0.68 12.49 -16.83
N ALA A 343 0.34 11.23 -16.52
CA ALA A 343 0.01 10.22 -17.52
C ALA A 343 -1.30 10.52 -18.26
N THR A 344 -1.42 10.04 -19.49
CA THR A 344 -2.67 10.05 -20.26
C THR A 344 -3.28 8.64 -20.33
N VAL A 345 -4.51 8.52 -19.84
CA VAL A 345 -5.31 7.28 -19.81
C VAL A 345 -6.68 7.47 -20.49
N THR A 346 -7.30 6.38 -20.94
CA THR A 346 -8.62 6.41 -21.61
C THR A 346 -9.33 5.05 -21.50
N ASN A 347 -10.50 4.91 -22.11
CA ASN A 347 -11.26 3.66 -22.23
C ASN A 347 -11.57 3.31 -23.70
N THR A 348 -11.34 2.05 -24.07
CA THR A 348 -11.66 1.54 -25.42
C THR A 348 -13.05 0.91 -25.52
N SER A 349 -13.64 0.55 -24.38
CA SER A 349 -15.04 0.14 -24.22
C SER A 349 -15.78 1.07 -23.26
N GLU A 350 -17.10 0.92 -23.15
CA GLU A 350 -17.79 1.34 -21.94
C GLU A 350 -17.22 0.58 -20.73
N ALA A 351 -17.20 1.20 -19.55
CA ALA A 351 -16.58 0.64 -18.34
C ALA A 351 -17.61 0.51 -17.21
N ALA A 352 -17.93 -0.71 -16.80
CA ALA A 352 -18.94 -0.98 -15.78
C ALA A 352 -18.40 -0.83 -14.36
N ILE A 353 -19.14 -0.08 -13.54
CA ILE A 353 -18.91 0.05 -12.10
C ILE A 353 -19.99 -0.77 -11.38
N GLU A 354 -19.54 -1.87 -10.78
CA GLU A 354 -20.38 -2.88 -10.12
C GLU A 354 -20.00 -3.12 -8.64
N SER A 355 -19.08 -2.33 -8.11
CA SER A 355 -18.62 -2.34 -6.72
C SER A 355 -18.14 -0.94 -6.31
N ALA A 356 -17.45 -0.80 -5.19
CA ALA A 356 -16.74 0.45 -4.88
C ALA A 356 -15.49 0.59 -5.75
N VAL A 357 -15.37 1.73 -6.44
CA VAL A 357 -14.23 2.07 -7.30
C VAL A 357 -13.70 3.45 -6.94
N VAL A 358 -12.38 3.57 -6.90
CA VAL A 358 -11.65 4.82 -6.64
C VAL A 358 -10.64 5.02 -7.74
N ILE A 359 -10.68 6.19 -8.40
CA ILE A 359 -9.75 6.60 -9.44
C ILE A 359 -9.11 7.92 -9.00
N ALA A 360 -7.81 7.92 -8.76
CA ALA A 360 -7.08 9.10 -8.29
C ALA A 360 -5.67 9.17 -8.88
N SER A 361 -5.07 10.35 -9.02
CA SER A 361 -3.65 10.43 -9.39
C SER A 361 -2.76 10.01 -8.21
N ASN A 362 -1.65 9.33 -8.47
CA ASN A 362 -0.64 9.04 -7.43
C ASN A 362 -0.03 10.36 -6.90
N ASP A 363 0.24 11.31 -7.79
CA ASP A 363 0.60 12.69 -7.47
C ASP A 363 -0.61 13.64 -7.64
N PRO A 364 -1.14 14.28 -6.57
CA PRO A 364 -2.20 15.28 -6.68
C PRO A 364 -1.76 16.64 -7.24
N GLU A 365 -0.47 16.98 -7.15
CA GLU A 365 0.12 18.24 -7.64
C GLU A 365 0.44 18.16 -9.15
N HIS A 366 0.76 16.94 -9.64
CA HIS A 366 1.00 16.64 -11.05
C HIS A 366 -0.05 15.65 -11.61
N PRO A 367 -1.36 16.01 -11.59
CA PRO A 367 -2.45 15.07 -11.82
C PRO A 367 -2.49 14.51 -13.25
N ALA A 368 -2.81 13.22 -13.34
CA ALA A 368 -3.00 12.50 -14.59
C ALA A 368 -4.21 13.02 -15.38
N THR A 369 -4.20 12.79 -16.71
CA THR A 369 -5.30 13.12 -17.63
C THR A 369 -6.08 11.87 -18.03
N TYR A 370 -7.35 11.81 -17.62
CA TYR A 370 -8.34 10.94 -18.24
C TYR A 370 -8.91 11.62 -19.49
N LYS A 371 -8.77 11.00 -20.66
CA LYS A 371 -9.42 11.42 -21.90
C LYS A 371 -10.76 10.71 -22.11
N GLY A 372 -11.85 11.48 -22.16
CA GLY A 372 -13.19 10.96 -22.45
C GLY A 372 -13.38 10.68 -23.94
N THR A 373 -13.67 9.41 -24.28
CA THR A 373 -13.88 8.98 -25.67
C THR A 373 -15.36 8.92 -26.04
N SER A 374 -15.73 9.41 -27.23
CA SER A 374 -17.11 9.35 -27.74
C SER A 374 -17.74 7.96 -27.65
N GLY A 375 -18.90 7.87 -26.99
CA GLY A 375 -19.63 6.62 -26.82
C GLY A 375 -18.97 5.60 -25.89
N LYS A 376 -18.02 6.02 -25.04
CA LYS A 376 -17.34 5.18 -24.04
C LYS A 376 -17.64 5.70 -22.64
N SER A 377 -18.86 5.46 -22.17
CA SER A 377 -19.30 5.95 -20.85
C SER A 377 -18.75 5.08 -19.70
N PHE A 378 -18.63 5.66 -18.51
CA PHE A 378 -18.74 4.88 -17.27
C PHE A 378 -20.19 4.45 -17.05
N LEU A 379 -20.43 3.16 -16.87
CA LEU A 379 -21.74 2.57 -16.61
C LEU A 379 -21.91 2.34 -15.11
N LEU A 380 -22.50 3.31 -14.42
CA LEU A 380 -22.73 3.26 -12.98
C LEU A 380 -23.91 2.33 -12.69
N LYS A 381 -23.66 1.07 -12.34
CA LYS A 381 -24.71 0.09 -12.06
C LYS A 381 -25.08 0.06 -10.59
N LYS A 382 -24.12 -0.38 -9.76
CA LYS A 382 -24.23 -0.53 -8.29
C LYS A 382 -22.86 -0.26 -7.64
N GLY A 383 -22.85 -0.01 -6.33
CA GLY A 383 -21.63 0.37 -5.61
C GLY A 383 -21.41 1.88 -5.62
N SER A 384 -20.16 2.34 -5.72
CA SER A 384 -19.80 3.76 -5.66
C SER A 384 -18.60 4.07 -6.55
N LEU A 385 -18.47 5.34 -6.96
CA LEU A 385 -17.35 5.83 -7.77
C LEU A 385 -16.79 7.12 -7.17
N VAL A 386 -15.48 7.13 -6.94
CA VAL A 386 -14.70 8.32 -6.58
C VAL A 386 -13.74 8.66 -7.72
N PHE A 387 -13.74 9.91 -8.15
CA PHE A 387 -12.66 10.54 -8.90
C PHE A 387 -12.00 11.61 -8.01
N GLU A 388 -10.68 11.59 -7.85
CA GLU A 388 -9.99 12.60 -7.03
C GLU A 388 -8.63 13.04 -7.59
N SER A 389 -8.45 14.36 -7.72
CA SER A 389 -7.24 15.00 -8.26
C SER A 389 -6.85 14.45 -9.64
N VAL A 390 -7.80 14.47 -10.59
CA VAL A 390 -7.62 14.00 -11.98
C VAL A 390 -8.02 15.11 -12.96
N ILE A 391 -7.27 15.30 -14.04
CA ILE A 391 -7.70 16.12 -15.18
C ILE A 391 -8.67 15.27 -16.01
N ILE A 392 -9.91 15.71 -16.17
CA ILE A 392 -10.91 15.02 -17.00
C ILE A 392 -11.09 15.82 -18.28
N ASP A 393 -10.46 15.39 -19.38
CA ASP A 393 -10.56 16.06 -20.67
C ASP A 393 -11.68 15.45 -21.54
N MET A 394 -12.72 16.25 -21.81
CA MET A 394 -13.85 15.86 -22.66
C MET A 394 -13.71 16.32 -24.12
N ALA A 395 -12.52 16.76 -24.57
CA ALA A 395 -12.30 17.29 -25.92
C ALA A 395 -12.76 16.37 -27.06
N GLU A 396 -12.54 15.05 -26.91
CA GLU A 396 -12.85 14.02 -27.91
C GLU A 396 -14.31 13.52 -27.81
N MET A 397 -15.11 14.03 -26.86
CA MET A 397 -16.52 13.67 -26.67
C MET A 397 -17.45 14.41 -27.64
N THR A 398 -17.46 13.97 -28.88
CA THR A 398 -18.37 14.44 -29.93
C THR A 398 -19.82 13.98 -29.74
N SER A 399 -20.09 12.90 -28.99
CA SER A 399 -21.43 12.37 -28.71
C SER A 399 -21.53 11.66 -27.36
N GLY A 400 -22.76 11.40 -26.89
CA GLY A 400 -23.03 10.72 -25.62
C GLY A 400 -22.74 11.60 -24.40
N GLN A 401 -22.24 10.96 -23.34
CA GLN A 401 -22.04 11.50 -21.99
C GLN A 401 -20.82 10.84 -21.34
N PHE A 402 -20.20 11.47 -20.34
CA PHE A 402 -19.03 10.92 -19.64
C PHE A 402 -19.39 9.72 -18.74
N MET A 403 -20.49 9.81 -17.99
CA MET A 403 -21.04 8.73 -17.17
C MET A 403 -22.53 8.54 -17.44
N THR A 404 -23.06 7.34 -17.15
CA THR A 404 -24.50 7.12 -17.09
C THR A 404 -24.87 6.20 -15.93
N LYS A 405 -26.01 6.45 -15.26
CA LYS A 405 -26.66 5.38 -14.50
C LYS A 405 -27.01 4.30 -15.51
N LYS A 406 -26.67 3.06 -15.20
CA LYS A 406 -26.99 1.88 -15.99
C LYS A 406 -27.78 0.93 -15.09
N ASP A 407 -28.74 0.24 -15.70
CA ASP A 407 -29.65 -0.73 -15.07
C ASP A 407 -30.56 -0.12 -13.98
N ASN A 408 -31.78 -0.66 -13.88
CA ASN A 408 -32.93 -0.06 -13.19
C ASN A 408 -33.47 -0.97 -12.07
N ASP A 409 -32.60 -1.79 -11.51
CA ASP A 409 -32.87 -2.82 -10.49
C ASP A 409 -32.44 -2.39 -9.09
N GLN A 410 -31.41 -1.55 -8.98
CA GLN A 410 -30.85 -1.05 -7.73
C GLN A 410 -30.20 0.33 -7.90
N SER A 411 -30.19 1.13 -6.83
CA SER A 411 -29.54 2.44 -6.83
C SER A 411 -28.01 2.33 -6.83
N PHE A 412 -27.34 3.31 -7.42
CA PHE A 412 -25.93 3.58 -7.17
C PHE A 412 -25.80 4.31 -5.82
N THR A 413 -24.79 3.98 -5.02
CA THR A 413 -24.66 4.51 -3.65
C THR A 413 -24.18 5.96 -3.68
N SER A 414 -23.02 6.21 -4.28
CA SER A 414 -22.46 7.56 -4.36
C SER A 414 -21.56 7.76 -5.58
N LEU A 415 -21.68 8.94 -6.18
CA LEU A 415 -20.74 9.48 -7.17
C LEU A 415 -20.03 10.68 -6.54
N THR A 416 -18.71 10.61 -6.37
CA THR A 416 -17.88 11.71 -5.86
C THR A 416 -16.87 12.10 -6.92
N VAL A 417 -16.78 13.39 -7.24
CA VAL A 417 -15.70 13.97 -8.04
C VAL A 417 -15.12 15.14 -7.26
N GLN A 418 -13.83 15.06 -6.92
CA GLN A 418 -13.19 15.98 -6.00
C GLN A 418 -11.85 16.48 -6.52
N GLN A 419 -11.59 17.80 -6.41
CA GLN A 419 -10.31 18.42 -6.78
C GLN A 419 -9.87 18.15 -8.24
N CYS A 420 -10.80 17.79 -9.14
CA CYS A 420 -10.52 17.53 -10.55
C CYS A 420 -10.54 18.83 -11.39
N ASP A 421 -9.79 18.84 -12.50
CA ASP A 421 -9.89 19.87 -13.54
C ASP A 421 -10.60 19.28 -14.78
N ILE A 422 -11.90 19.53 -14.87
CA ILE A 422 -12.82 18.99 -15.88
C ILE A 422 -12.86 19.95 -17.07
N ARG A 423 -12.20 19.58 -18.17
CA ARG A 423 -11.89 20.46 -19.30
C ARG A 423 -12.72 20.12 -20.54
N ASN A 424 -12.86 21.11 -21.42
CA ASN A 424 -13.48 20.97 -22.75
C ASN A 424 -14.92 20.45 -22.75
N VAL A 425 -15.69 20.74 -21.69
CA VAL A 425 -17.04 20.20 -21.49
C VAL A 425 -18.01 20.76 -22.54
N LYS A 426 -18.49 19.87 -23.41
CA LYS A 426 -19.47 20.12 -24.50
C LYS A 426 -20.61 19.08 -24.53
N ARG A 427 -20.60 18.14 -23.58
CA ARG A 427 -21.54 17.03 -23.43
C ARG A 427 -21.89 16.83 -21.95
N PRO A 428 -23.01 16.16 -21.63
CA PRO A 428 -23.34 15.84 -20.24
C PRO A 428 -22.23 15.06 -19.54
N PHE A 429 -21.98 15.42 -18.28
CA PHE A 429 -21.04 14.72 -17.42
C PHE A 429 -21.67 13.43 -16.88
N PHE A 430 -22.95 13.46 -16.52
CA PHE A 430 -23.70 12.27 -16.13
C PHE A 430 -25.15 12.32 -16.62
N THR A 431 -25.70 11.21 -17.10
CA THR A 431 -27.13 11.08 -17.45
C THR A 431 -27.76 9.83 -16.83
N PRO A 432 -29.06 9.81 -16.52
CA PRO A 432 -29.78 8.55 -16.38
C PRO A 432 -30.06 7.93 -17.75
N ASN A 433 -29.83 6.63 -17.93
CA ASN A 433 -30.20 5.89 -19.15
C ASN A 433 -31.72 5.66 -19.30
N SER A 434 -32.53 6.18 -18.37
CA SER A 434 -33.90 5.75 -18.12
C SER A 434 -34.78 6.93 -17.67
N ALA A 435 -36.09 6.80 -17.87
CA ALA A 435 -37.10 7.66 -17.24
C ALA A 435 -37.59 7.10 -15.89
N TYR A 436 -37.34 5.81 -15.62
CA TYR A 436 -37.67 5.18 -14.35
C TYR A 436 -36.53 5.43 -13.35
N LEU A 437 -36.75 6.32 -12.40
CA LEU A 437 -35.73 6.85 -11.47
C LEU A 437 -36.04 6.53 -9.99
N GLU A 438 -36.78 5.44 -9.76
CA GLU A 438 -36.91 4.81 -8.44
C GLU A 438 -35.51 4.42 -7.89
N TYR A 439 -34.63 4.00 -8.80
CA TYR A 439 -33.25 3.60 -8.55
C TYR A 439 -32.27 4.50 -9.30
N GLY A 440 -31.72 5.50 -8.61
CA GLY A 440 -30.92 6.58 -9.19
C GLY A 440 -29.46 6.52 -8.74
N VAL A 441 -28.85 7.69 -8.57
CA VAL A 441 -27.59 7.85 -7.82
C VAL A 441 -27.94 8.53 -6.51
N THR A 442 -27.81 7.79 -5.41
CA THR A 442 -28.36 8.20 -4.11
C THR A 442 -27.74 9.50 -3.62
N SER A 443 -26.41 9.61 -3.72
CA SER A 443 -25.63 10.80 -3.37
C SER A 443 -24.72 11.22 -4.52
N ILE A 444 -24.75 12.50 -4.91
CA ILE A 444 -23.82 13.08 -5.90
C ILE A 444 -23.05 14.22 -5.23
N THR A 445 -21.72 14.11 -5.20
CA THR A 445 -20.82 15.13 -4.64
C THR A 445 -19.83 15.60 -5.68
N LEU A 446 -19.84 16.91 -5.94
CA LEU A 446 -18.88 17.63 -6.77
C LEU A 446 -18.20 18.67 -5.85
N ASN A 447 -16.99 18.40 -5.38
CA ASN A 447 -16.31 19.25 -4.39
C ASN A 447 -14.93 19.77 -4.88
N GLY A 448 -14.71 21.08 -4.87
CA GLY A 448 -13.40 21.67 -5.14
C GLY A 448 -12.92 21.55 -6.58
N ASN A 449 -13.80 21.26 -7.54
CA ASN A 449 -13.42 21.03 -8.94
C ASN A 449 -13.34 22.33 -9.73
N ARG A 450 -12.44 22.36 -10.72
CA ARG A 450 -12.48 23.33 -11.81
C ARG A 450 -13.23 22.71 -12.99
N ILE A 451 -14.18 23.44 -13.60
CA ILE A 451 -15.05 22.90 -14.66
C ILE A 451 -15.17 23.93 -15.79
N ALA A 452 -14.68 23.59 -16.98
CA ALA A 452 -14.59 24.49 -18.13
C ALA A 452 -15.59 24.10 -19.24
N THR A 453 -16.67 24.88 -19.40
CA THR A 453 -17.67 24.65 -20.46
C THR A 453 -17.32 25.42 -21.74
N GLY A 454 -17.30 24.70 -22.87
CA GLY A 454 -16.99 25.26 -24.20
C GLY A 454 -18.22 25.46 -25.09
N ALA A 455 -19.41 25.17 -24.57
CA ALA A 455 -20.71 25.25 -25.24
C ALA A 455 -21.83 25.33 -24.19
N ASP A 456 -23.05 25.69 -24.62
CA ASP A 456 -24.28 25.47 -23.84
C ASP A 456 -24.44 23.98 -23.49
N VAL A 457 -24.60 23.65 -22.20
CA VAL A 457 -24.57 22.26 -21.72
C VAL A 457 -25.40 22.07 -20.43
N GLN A 458 -26.00 20.90 -20.30
CA GLN A 458 -26.54 20.41 -19.03
C GLN A 458 -25.55 19.34 -18.53
N LEU A 459 -24.90 19.58 -17.39
CA LEU A 459 -23.91 18.64 -16.83
C LEU A 459 -24.62 17.37 -16.33
N ILE A 460 -25.73 17.53 -15.63
CA ILE A 460 -26.64 16.46 -15.21
C ILE A 460 -28.06 16.76 -15.71
N PRO A 461 -28.42 16.41 -16.96
CA PRO A 461 -29.79 16.42 -17.42
C PRO A 461 -30.54 15.20 -16.88
N ILE A 462 -31.75 15.40 -16.40
CA ILE A 462 -32.69 14.33 -16.04
C ILE A 462 -33.66 14.12 -17.20
N ASN A 463 -33.97 12.86 -17.50
CA ASN A 463 -34.82 12.44 -18.61
C ASN A 463 -36.20 13.16 -18.59
N SER A 464 -36.63 13.70 -19.73
CA SER A 464 -37.87 14.47 -19.87
C SER A 464 -39.15 13.65 -19.64
N GLY A 465 -39.07 12.32 -19.74
CA GLY A 465 -40.17 11.40 -19.43
C GLY A 465 -40.21 10.92 -17.97
N ALA A 466 -39.33 11.42 -17.09
CA ALA A 466 -39.26 10.95 -15.72
C ALA A 466 -40.51 11.30 -14.89
N THR A 467 -40.97 10.35 -14.09
CA THR A 467 -42.15 10.48 -13.21
C THR A 467 -41.83 10.43 -11.71
N THR A 468 -40.57 10.19 -11.36
CA THR A 468 -40.08 10.07 -9.98
C THR A 468 -38.66 10.62 -9.89
N LEU A 469 -38.22 11.03 -8.69
CA LEU A 469 -36.82 11.33 -8.36
C LEU A 469 -36.31 10.56 -7.12
N LYS A 470 -37.07 9.57 -6.61
CA LYS A 470 -36.82 8.87 -5.34
C LYS A 470 -35.41 8.27 -5.20
N GLY A 471 -34.80 7.91 -6.34
CA GLY A 471 -33.44 7.39 -6.42
C GLY A 471 -32.32 8.41 -6.22
N TYR A 472 -32.62 9.70 -6.08
CA TYR A 472 -31.66 10.79 -5.85
C TYR A 472 -32.00 11.53 -4.54
N LYS A 473 -31.10 11.48 -3.56
CA LYS A 473 -31.33 12.00 -2.20
C LYS A 473 -30.41 13.15 -1.83
N ASP A 474 -29.14 13.07 -2.18
CA ASP A 474 -28.16 14.09 -1.77
C ASP A 474 -27.49 14.70 -3.01
N PHE A 475 -27.41 16.02 -3.06
CA PHE A 475 -26.67 16.74 -4.10
C PHE A 475 -25.79 17.83 -3.48
N THR A 476 -24.48 17.61 -3.52
CA THR A 476 -23.48 18.54 -3.01
C THR A 476 -22.66 19.10 -4.17
N PHE A 477 -22.69 20.41 -4.35
CA PHE A 477 -21.83 21.15 -5.29
C PHE A 477 -21.12 22.26 -4.51
N THR A 478 -19.91 21.99 -4.02
CA THR A 478 -19.20 22.89 -3.08
C THR A 478 -17.80 23.25 -3.54
N ASN A 479 -17.34 24.47 -3.26
CA ASN A 479 -15.97 24.92 -3.54
C ASN A 479 -15.53 24.87 -5.02
N ASN A 480 -16.45 24.72 -5.97
CA ASN A 480 -16.13 24.54 -7.40
C ASN A 480 -15.96 25.88 -8.12
N VAL A 481 -15.16 25.88 -9.20
CA VAL A 481 -15.08 26.96 -10.19
C VAL A 481 -15.66 26.47 -11.52
N LEU A 482 -16.92 26.83 -11.81
CA LEU A 482 -17.58 26.55 -13.08
C LEU A 482 -17.49 27.78 -13.99
N TYR A 483 -16.85 27.65 -15.15
CA TYR A 483 -16.56 28.79 -16.03
C TYR A 483 -16.67 28.48 -17.52
N SER A 484 -17.04 29.50 -18.30
CA SER A 484 -16.95 29.44 -19.77
C SER A 484 -15.49 29.57 -20.23
N SER A 485 -15.05 28.66 -21.11
CA SER A 485 -13.75 28.75 -21.78
C SER A 485 -13.75 29.60 -23.05
N THR A 486 -14.91 30.10 -23.51
CA THR A 486 -15.05 30.82 -24.78
C THR A 486 -15.00 32.35 -24.64
N GLY A 487 -14.88 32.87 -23.41
CA GLY A 487 -14.92 34.31 -23.11
C GLY A 487 -16.31 34.95 -23.19
N ASN A 488 -17.30 34.25 -23.78
CA ASN A 488 -18.71 34.63 -23.81
C ASN A 488 -19.51 33.76 -22.82
N ALA A 489 -20.60 34.29 -22.27
CA ALA A 489 -21.44 33.52 -21.35
C ALA A 489 -22.04 32.27 -22.04
N GLN A 490 -21.92 31.10 -21.40
CA GLN A 490 -22.51 29.84 -21.87
C GLN A 490 -23.71 29.45 -21.01
N GLN A 491 -24.76 28.89 -21.61
CA GLN A 491 -25.91 28.37 -20.88
C GLN A 491 -25.55 27.05 -20.20
N THR A 492 -25.12 27.08 -18.95
CA THR A 492 -24.73 25.88 -18.21
C THR A 492 -25.67 25.59 -17.06
N TYR A 493 -26.19 24.37 -17.02
CA TYR A 493 -26.94 23.82 -15.89
C TYR A 493 -26.09 22.76 -15.20
N VAL A 494 -25.94 22.85 -13.88
CA VAL A 494 -25.31 21.81 -13.07
C VAL A 494 -26.23 20.60 -12.96
N PHE A 495 -27.51 20.81 -12.67
CA PHE A 495 -28.55 19.78 -12.60
C PHE A 495 -29.83 20.31 -13.26
N ALA A 496 -30.50 19.51 -14.09
CA ALA A 496 -31.59 19.99 -14.93
C ALA A 496 -32.69 18.94 -15.18
N THR A 497 -33.80 19.00 -14.45
CA THR A 497 -35.05 18.31 -14.82
C THR A 497 -35.79 19.09 -15.90
N SER A 498 -36.32 18.41 -16.92
CA SER A 498 -37.30 19.00 -17.86
C SER A 498 -38.67 18.34 -17.78
N ALA A 499 -38.81 17.26 -17.01
CA ALA A 499 -40.06 16.52 -16.87
C ALA A 499 -41.11 17.27 -16.04
N ALA A 500 -42.33 17.35 -16.60
CA ALA A 500 -43.49 17.97 -15.97
C ALA A 500 -44.31 16.99 -15.11
N GLY A 501 -44.14 15.67 -15.28
CA GLY A 501 -44.93 14.63 -14.62
C GLY A 501 -44.26 13.95 -13.43
N ILE A 502 -43.29 14.61 -12.78
CA ILE A 502 -42.61 14.06 -11.59
C ILE A 502 -43.53 14.17 -10.38
N ASP A 503 -43.77 13.06 -9.68
CA ASP A 503 -44.43 13.05 -8.37
C ASP A 503 -43.64 13.89 -7.35
N PRO A 504 -44.23 14.95 -6.76
CA PRO A 504 -43.57 15.77 -5.75
C PRO A 504 -43.14 14.98 -4.50
N ALA A 505 -43.91 13.96 -4.09
CA ALA A 505 -43.59 13.17 -2.89
C ALA A 505 -42.33 12.30 -3.10
N SER A 506 -42.04 11.90 -4.34
CA SER A 506 -40.82 11.17 -4.70
C SER A 506 -39.53 12.00 -4.56
N CYS A 507 -39.61 13.34 -4.52
CA CYS A 507 -38.46 14.24 -4.63
C CYS A 507 -37.73 14.45 -3.29
N GLN A 508 -37.06 13.41 -2.80
CA GLN A 508 -36.36 13.40 -1.51
C GLN A 508 -35.00 14.12 -1.51
N GLN A 509 -34.75 15.01 -2.48
CA GLN A 509 -33.42 15.57 -2.74
C GLN A 509 -33.08 16.76 -1.81
N GLU A 510 -32.03 16.61 -1.02
CA GLU A 510 -31.37 17.65 -0.24
C GLU A 510 -30.21 18.24 -1.06
N VAL A 511 -30.21 19.57 -1.22
CA VAL A 511 -29.32 20.28 -2.15
C VAL A 511 -28.42 21.25 -1.39
N VAL A 512 -27.11 21.04 -1.46
CA VAL A 512 -26.08 21.94 -0.90
C VAL A 512 -25.28 22.56 -2.04
N MET A 513 -25.29 23.89 -2.13
CA MET A 513 -24.43 24.66 -3.04
C MET A 513 -23.73 25.76 -2.25
N ASP A 514 -22.50 25.52 -1.80
CA ASP A 514 -21.75 26.44 -0.95
C ASP A 514 -20.38 26.81 -1.55
N ASN A 515 -20.00 28.07 -1.44
CA ASN A 515 -18.66 28.60 -1.78
C ASN A 515 -18.19 28.32 -3.23
N ASN A 516 -19.09 28.35 -4.23
CA ASN A 516 -18.71 28.17 -5.64
C ASN A 516 -18.56 29.49 -6.40
N LEU A 517 -17.68 29.50 -7.40
CA LEU A 517 -17.57 30.56 -8.40
C LEU A 517 -18.20 30.12 -9.73
N PHE A 518 -19.16 30.92 -10.21
CA PHE A 518 -19.79 30.78 -11.53
C PHE A 518 -19.37 31.95 -12.42
N TYR A 519 -18.48 31.72 -13.38
CA TYR A 519 -17.83 32.79 -14.18
C TYR A 519 -18.17 32.69 -15.68
N ASN A 520 -18.87 33.69 -16.21
CA ASN A 520 -19.49 33.65 -17.54
C ASN A 520 -20.41 32.42 -17.72
N ILE A 521 -21.19 32.12 -16.69
CA ILE A 521 -22.22 31.07 -16.69
C ILE A 521 -23.60 31.71 -16.64
N ALA A 522 -24.45 31.39 -17.61
CA ALA A 522 -25.84 31.82 -17.64
C ALA A 522 -26.79 30.65 -17.42
N ALA A 523 -27.90 30.88 -16.72
CA ALA A 523 -28.99 29.92 -16.58
C ALA A 523 -30.32 30.63 -16.36
N SER A 524 -31.04 30.89 -17.45
CA SER A 524 -32.36 31.56 -17.46
C SER A 524 -33.43 30.77 -16.68
N ASN A 525 -33.19 29.47 -16.47
CA ASN A 525 -34.07 28.54 -15.78
C ASN A 525 -33.45 27.91 -14.51
N GLY A 526 -32.42 28.54 -13.91
CA GLY A 526 -31.74 28.04 -12.70
C GLY A 526 -30.50 27.20 -13.03
N ILE A 527 -29.34 27.53 -12.47
CA ILE A 527 -28.10 26.72 -12.58
C ILE A 527 -28.37 25.31 -12.03
N PHE A 528 -29.08 25.22 -10.91
CA PHE A 528 -29.76 24.01 -10.44
C PHE A 528 -31.25 24.13 -10.73
N ARG A 529 -31.83 23.15 -11.44
CA ARG A 529 -33.24 23.10 -11.81
C ARG A 529 -33.83 21.72 -11.50
N SER A 530 -34.76 21.67 -10.55
CA SER A 530 -35.54 20.47 -10.20
C SER A 530 -37.04 20.72 -10.35
N HIS A 531 -37.86 19.67 -10.18
CA HIS A 531 -39.31 19.79 -10.12
C HIS A 531 -39.76 20.27 -8.72
N THR A 532 -39.38 19.55 -7.67
CA THR A 532 -39.31 20.03 -6.27
C THR A 532 -38.07 19.40 -5.61
N VAL A 533 -37.85 19.70 -4.34
CA VAL A 533 -36.69 19.33 -3.51
C VAL A 533 -37.14 19.23 -2.05
N LYS A 534 -36.43 18.44 -1.24
CA LYS A 534 -36.67 18.33 0.20
C LYS A 534 -36.04 19.51 0.96
N SER A 535 -34.82 19.89 0.63
CA SER A 535 -34.12 21.01 1.26
C SER A 535 -33.17 21.69 0.26
N VAL A 536 -32.91 22.99 0.46
CA VAL A 536 -31.95 23.76 -0.35
C VAL A 536 -31.13 24.66 0.55
N ASN A 537 -29.81 24.53 0.46
CA ASN A 537 -28.84 25.30 1.19
C ASN A 537 -27.86 25.95 0.20
N ILE A 538 -28.08 27.23 -0.10
CA ILE A 538 -27.28 28.02 -1.05
C ILE A 538 -26.59 29.15 -0.30
N ARG A 539 -25.27 29.12 -0.22
CA ARG A 539 -24.45 30.09 0.56
C ARG A 539 -23.16 30.45 -0.17
N ASN A 540 -22.60 31.62 0.11
CA ASN A 540 -21.26 32.07 -0.30
C ASN A 540 -20.91 31.96 -1.81
N ASN A 541 -21.90 31.76 -2.69
CA ASN A 541 -21.64 31.59 -4.12
C ASN A 541 -21.45 32.94 -4.81
N ILE A 542 -20.42 33.03 -5.65
CA ILE A 542 -20.15 34.18 -6.50
C ILE A 542 -20.68 33.87 -7.90
N LEU A 543 -21.56 34.73 -8.42
CA LEU A 543 -21.99 34.69 -9.81
C LEU A 543 -21.45 35.94 -10.52
N TRP A 544 -20.70 35.73 -11.60
CA TRP A 544 -20.19 36.80 -12.44
C TRP A 544 -20.42 36.45 -13.91
N ALA A 545 -20.89 37.42 -14.68
CA ALA A 545 -20.95 37.33 -16.14
C ALA A 545 -20.73 38.71 -16.74
N LYS A 546 -20.09 38.76 -17.91
CA LYS A 546 -19.88 39.98 -18.68
C LYS A 546 -21.22 40.58 -19.14
N ASP A 547 -21.39 41.89 -18.94
CA ASP A 547 -22.58 42.65 -19.35
C ASP A 547 -22.96 42.42 -20.82
N GLY A 548 -24.27 42.45 -21.10
CA GLY A 548 -24.83 42.24 -22.43
C GLY A 548 -24.75 40.80 -22.97
N SER A 549 -24.03 39.89 -22.31
CA SER A 549 -23.84 38.51 -22.80
C SER A 549 -25.09 37.62 -22.72
N TYR A 550 -26.14 38.04 -22.00
CA TYR A 550 -27.41 37.31 -21.92
C TYR A 550 -28.59 38.25 -21.71
N SER A 551 -29.73 37.96 -22.36
CA SER A 551 -30.96 38.77 -22.33
C SER A 551 -31.93 38.40 -21.21
N SER A 552 -31.49 37.70 -20.17
CA SER A 552 -32.35 37.18 -19.09
C SER A 552 -31.60 37.03 -17.78
N ASN A 553 -32.26 37.31 -16.65
CA ASN A 553 -31.72 37.13 -15.30
C ASN A 553 -31.11 35.74 -15.12
N ILE A 554 -29.84 35.70 -14.68
CA ILE A 554 -29.18 34.49 -14.20
C ILE A 554 -29.85 34.08 -12.88
N LYS A 555 -30.24 32.82 -12.76
CA LYS A 555 -30.86 32.27 -11.55
C LYS A 555 -29.97 31.17 -11.00
N MET A 556 -29.68 31.18 -9.70
CA MET A 556 -28.98 30.04 -9.08
C MET A 556 -29.86 28.79 -9.06
N PHE A 557 -31.12 28.95 -8.68
CA PHE A 557 -32.04 27.85 -8.42
C PHE A 557 -33.38 28.05 -9.12
N LYS A 558 -34.02 26.94 -9.49
CA LYS A 558 -35.44 26.88 -9.87
C LYS A 558 -36.05 25.55 -9.42
N ALA A 559 -37.16 25.63 -8.69
CA ALA A 559 -38.13 24.56 -8.60
C ALA A 559 -39.36 24.90 -9.46
N ASN A 560 -40.15 23.90 -9.84
CA ASN A 560 -41.47 24.11 -10.44
C ASN A 560 -42.56 24.20 -9.36
N MET A 561 -42.38 23.49 -8.24
CA MET A 561 -43.19 23.58 -7.01
C MET A 561 -42.27 23.47 -5.78
N PHE A 562 -42.72 23.96 -4.63
CA PHE A 562 -42.09 23.70 -3.34
C PHE A 562 -43.01 22.80 -2.50
N THR A 563 -42.42 21.88 -1.74
CA THR A 563 -43.11 20.88 -0.91
C THR A 563 -42.79 21.03 0.58
N GLY A 564 -42.65 22.28 1.04
CA GLY A 564 -42.46 22.60 2.47
C GLY A 564 -43.77 23.00 3.15
N ASP A 565 -43.88 22.61 4.42
CA ASP A 565 -44.70 23.30 5.43
C ASP A 565 -44.04 24.63 5.83
#